data_AF-A0A348RY36-F1
#
_entry.id   AF-A0A348RY36-F1
#
_cell.length_a   1.000
_cell.length_b   1.000
_cell.length_c   1.000
_cell.angle_alpha   90.00
_cell.angle_beta   90.00
_cell.angle_gamma   90.00
#
_symmetry.space_group_name_H-M   'P 1'
#
loop_
_entity.id
_entity.type
_entity.pdbx_description
1 polymer ?
#
loop_
_entity_poly.entity_id
_entity_poly.type
_entity_poly.pdbx_seq_one_letter_code
_entity_poly.pdbx_strand_id
1 'polypeptide(L)'
;EIRSDLSQWAEELSVRCDDPQKLARILFEEDHVLGFDIQKEEQRLDFRIKNPSQFYQNWNQLLQDSGLIVFEISSKSQSLNQIFNKVTT
;
A
#
# COMPACT_ATOMS: atom_id res chain seq x y z
N GLU A 1 -0.53 -21.69 16.75
CA GLU A 1 -0.09 -20.40 17.36
C GLU A 1 0.37 -19.48 16.24
N ILE A 2 -0.46 -18.51 15.86
CA ILE A 2 -0.17 -17.58 14.75
C ILE A 2 0.51 -16.35 15.35
N ARG A 3 1.78 -16.49 15.75
CA ARG A 3 2.60 -15.39 16.29
C ARG A 3 4.00 -15.46 15.68
N SER A 4 4.11 -15.33 14.36
CA SER A 4 5.42 -15.19 13.69
C SER A 4 5.39 -14.49 12.33
N ASP A 5 4.22 -14.28 11.70
CA ASP A 5 4.15 -13.62 10.38
C ASP A 5 4.09 -12.08 10.40
N LEU A 6 4.04 -11.46 11.59
CA LEU A 6 3.90 -10.00 11.69
C LEU A 6 5.22 -9.22 11.54
N SER A 7 6.37 -9.89 11.41
CA SER A 7 7.67 -9.23 11.23
C SER A 7 8.09 -9.08 9.76
N GLN A 8 7.21 -9.45 8.82
CA GLN A 8 7.54 -9.53 7.39
C GLN A 8 6.68 -8.60 6.51
N TRP A 9 5.99 -7.62 7.11
CA TRP A 9 5.26 -6.64 6.33
C TRP A 9 6.22 -5.69 5.63
N ALA A 10 5.96 -5.43 4.35
CA ALA A 10 6.74 -4.43 3.66
C ALA A 10 6.47 -3.05 4.23
N GLU A 11 7.52 -2.41 4.72
CA GLU A 11 7.48 -1.04 5.21
C GLU A 11 7.42 -0.04 4.05
N GLU A 12 7.84 -0.44 2.85
CA GLU A 12 7.87 0.40 1.65
C GLU A 12 7.09 -0.25 0.51
N LEU A 13 6.11 0.49 -0.01
CA LEU A 13 5.25 0.10 -1.11
C LEU A 13 5.40 1.08 -2.27
N SER A 14 5.19 0.54 -3.47
CA SER A 14 5.19 1.27 -4.74
C SER A 14 3.92 0.89 -5.48
N VAL A 15 3.05 1.87 -5.72
CA VAL A 15 1.70 1.66 -6.27
C VAL A 15 1.55 2.48 -7.52
N ARG A 16 1.27 1.84 -8.66
CA ARG A 16 0.90 2.52 -9.90
C ARG A 16 -0.61 2.62 -9.99
N CYS A 17 -1.14 3.83 -10.11
CA CYS A 17 -2.58 4.10 -10.17
C CYS A 17 -2.90 5.29 -11.06
N ASP A 18 -4.18 5.51 -11.38
CA ASP A 18 -4.60 6.60 -12.29
C ASP A 18 -4.43 8.01 -11.70
N ASP A 19 -4.43 8.12 -10.36
CA ASP A 19 -4.14 9.37 -9.66
C ASP A 19 -3.29 9.13 -8.39
N PRO A 20 -1.96 9.06 -8.53
CA PRO A 20 -1.07 8.85 -7.39
C PRO A 20 -1.07 10.04 -6.41
N GLN A 21 -1.47 11.24 -6.84
CA GLN A 21 -1.58 12.39 -5.94
C GLN A 21 -2.76 12.24 -4.99
N LYS A 22 -3.92 11.80 -5.52
CA LYS A 22 -5.10 11.51 -4.70
C LYS A 22 -4.81 10.39 -3.69
N LEU A 23 -4.13 9.32 -4.11
CA LEU A 23 -3.74 8.24 -3.21
C LEU A 23 -2.83 8.74 -2.09
N ALA A 24 -1.78 9.51 -2.43
CA ALA A 24 -0.87 10.08 -1.45
C ALA A 24 -1.58 10.95 -0.43
N ARG A 25 -2.54 11.75 -0.89
CA ARG A 25 -3.33 12.64 -0.05
C ARG A 25 -4.17 11.85 0.96
N ILE A 26 -4.90 10.83 0.53
CA ILE A 26 -5.70 9.96 1.40
C ILE A 26 -4.79 9.31 2.46
N LEU A 27 -3.67 8.73 2.02
CA LEU A 27 -2.71 8.05 2.88
C LEU A 27 -2.09 8.97 3.94
N PHE A 28 -1.86 10.23 3.58
CA PHE A 28 -1.34 11.24 4.47
C PHE A 28 -2.42 11.77 5.43
N GLU A 29 -3.62 12.06 4.94
CA GLU A 29 -4.76 12.53 5.75
C GLU A 29 -5.16 11.50 6.84
N GLU A 30 -5.03 10.21 6.55
CA GLU A 30 -5.30 9.10 7.49
C GLU A 30 -4.08 8.72 8.38
N ASP A 31 -2.97 9.48 8.33
CA ASP A 31 -1.73 9.26 9.10
C ASP A 31 -1.12 7.84 8.91
N HIS A 32 -1.33 7.24 7.74
CA HIS A 32 -0.89 5.88 7.43
C HIS A 32 0.56 5.79 6.93
N VAL A 33 1.15 6.91 6.53
CA VAL A 33 2.49 6.96 5.92
C VAL A 33 3.45 7.85 6.69
N LEU A 34 4.72 7.44 6.74
CA LEU A 34 5.84 8.24 7.27
C LEU A 34 6.38 9.23 6.25
N GLY A 35 6.17 8.94 4.97
CA GLY A 35 6.62 9.74 3.84
C GLY A 35 6.20 9.08 2.53
N PHE A 36 6.12 9.89 1.49
CA PHE A 36 5.75 9.44 0.15
C PHE A 36 6.51 10.24 -0.91
N ASP A 37 6.66 9.64 -2.08
CA ASP A 37 7.24 10.21 -3.28
C ASP A 37 6.32 9.92 -4.48
N ILE A 38 5.92 10.96 -5.19
CA ILE A 38 5.00 10.84 -6.33
C ILE A 38 5.80 10.96 -7.62
N GLN A 39 5.86 9.85 -8.34
CA GLN A 39 6.47 9.77 -9.67
C GLN A 39 5.40 9.99 -10.74
N LYS A 40 5.16 11.26 -11.09
CA LYS A 40 4.08 11.67 -12.02
C LYS A 40 4.24 11.07 -13.42
N GLU A 41 5.47 10.95 -13.91
CA GLU A 41 5.76 10.40 -15.24
C GLU A 41 5.40 8.90 -15.32
N GLU A 42 5.55 8.18 -14.22
CA GLU A 42 5.27 6.74 -14.14
C GLU A 42 3.88 6.42 -13.57
N GLN A 43 3.10 7.45 -13.21
CA GLN A 43 1.82 7.31 -12.51
C GLN A 43 1.94 6.45 -11.24
N ARG A 44 3.06 6.61 -10.53
CA ARG A 44 3.48 5.76 -9.43
C ARG A 44 3.60 6.57 -8.15
N LEU A 45 3.20 5.95 -7.04
CA LEU A 45 3.35 6.45 -5.69
C LEU A 45 4.23 5.47 -4.91
N ASP A 46 5.39 5.94 -4.47
CA ASP A 46 6.22 5.24 -3.51
C ASP A 46 5.95 5.80 -2.12
N PHE A 47 5.73 4.96 -1.12
CA PHE A 47 5.48 5.42 0.24
C PHE A 47 5.96 4.45 1.29
N ARG A 48 6.32 5.01 2.44
CA ARG A 48 6.70 4.26 3.63
C ARG A 48 5.54 4.21 4.61
N ILE A 49 5.13 3.01 4.99
CA ILE A 49 4.01 2.76 5.89
C ILE A 49 4.46 2.99 7.34
N LYS A 50 3.63 3.71 8.10
CA LYS A 50 3.87 4.02 9.52
C LYS A 50 3.55 2.85 10.44
N ASN A 51 2.42 2.19 10.22
CA ASN A 51 1.99 1.03 10.99
C ASN A 51 1.51 -0.08 10.04
N PRO A 52 2.41 -0.99 9.61
CA PRO A 52 2.07 -2.00 8.63
C PRO A 52 0.88 -2.87 9.04
N SER A 53 0.81 -3.30 10.29
CA SER A 53 -0.27 -4.17 10.75
C SER A 53 -1.65 -3.53 10.63
N GLN A 54 -1.78 -2.25 11.00
CA GLN A 54 -3.03 -1.51 10.85
C GLN A 54 -3.30 -1.15 9.38
N PHE A 55 -2.26 -0.76 8.64
CA PHE A 55 -2.36 -0.37 7.24
C PHE A 55 -2.91 -1.51 6.38
N TYR A 56 -2.33 -2.71 6.45
CA TYR A 56 -2.76 -3.83 5.62
C TYR A 56 -4.15 -4.36 6.00
N GLN A 57 -4.64 -4.10 7.23
CA GLN A 57 -6.02 -4.39 7.60
C GLN A 57 -7.02 -3.47 6.89
N ASN A 58 -6.66 -2.20 6.69
CA ASN A 58 -7.53 -1.18 6.10
C ASN A 58 -7.27 -0.96 4.60
N TRP A 59 -6.16 -1.47 4.06
CA TRP A 59 -5.71 -1.23 2.68
C TRP A 59 -6.76 -1.55 1.62
N ASN A 60 -7.39 -2.73 1.72
CA ASN A 60 -8.41 -3.14 0.75
C ASN A 60 -9.63 -2.21 0.76
N GLN A 61 -10.05 -1.77 1.95
CA GLN A 61 -11.18 -0.86 2.10
C GLN A 61 -10.83 0.54 1.60
N LEU A 62 -9.61 1.01 1.88
CA LEU A 62 -9.10 2.29 1.41
C LEU A 62 -9.03 2.35 -0.11
N LEU A 63 -8.55 1.28 -0.76
CA LEU A 63 -8.53 1.21 -2.22
C LEU A 63 -9.94 1.26 -2.81
N GLN A 64 -10.89 0.52 -2.24
CA GLN A 64 -12.27 0.52 -2.70
C GLN A 64 -12.94 1.90 -2.53
N ASP A 65 -12.75 2.53 -1.38
CA ASP A 65 -13.33 3.84 -1.06
C ASP A 65 -12.71 4.97 -1.91
N SER A 66 -11.40 4.87 -2.17
CA SER A 66 -10.68 5.87 -2.99
C SER A 66 -11.21 5.96 -4.43
N GLY A 67 -11.85 4.90 -4.93
CA GLY A 67 -12.31 4.80 -6.32
C GLY A 67 -11.17 4.84 -7.35
N LEU A 68 -9.93 4.64 -6.91
CA LEU A 68 -8.74 4.67 -7.76
C LEU A 68 -8.59 3.34 -8.52
N ILE A 69 -8.15 3.45 -9.76
CA ILE A 69 -7.76 2.32 -10.59
C ILE A 69 -6.30 2.04 -10.30
N VAL A 70 -6.04 0.95 -9.57
CA VAL A 70 -4.68 0.48 -9.32
C VAL A 70 -4.25 -0.46 -10.43
N PHE A 71 -3.15 -0.10 -11.09
CA PHE A 71 -2.55 -0.88 -12.17
C PHE A 71 -1.52 -1.89 -11.67
N GLU A 72 -0.75 -1.53 -10.64
CA GLU A 72 0.33 -2.35 -10.09
C GLU A 72 0.57 -2.01 -8.62
N ILE A 73 0.85 -3.02 -7.80
CA ILE A 73 1.32 -2.84 -6.42
C ILE A 73 2.58 -3.68 -6.25
N SER A 74 3.66 -3.06 -5.81
CA SER A 74 4.95 -3.70 -5.58
C SER A 74 5.49 -3.35 -4.21
N SER A 75 5.99 -4.33 -3.47
CA SER A 75 6.72 -4.10 -2.21
C SER A 75 8.21 -4.02 -2.47
N LYS A 76 8.88 -3.00 -1.92
CA LYS A 76 10.34 -2.88 -2.05
C LYS A 76 11.12 -3.72 -1.03
N SER A 77 10.49 -4.22 0.03
CA SER A 77 11.09 -5.26 0.87
C SER A 77 10.66 -6.65 0.40
N GLN A 78 11.62 -7.43 -0.11
CA GLN A 78 11.57 -8.86 -0.42
C GLN A 78 10.16 -9.50 -0.48
N SER A 79 9.54 -9.39 -1.65
CA SER A 79 8.52 -10.31 -2.15
C SER A 79 7.21 -10.42 -1.35
N LEU A 80 6.34 -9.41 -1.44
CA LEU A 80 4.93 -9.48 -1.07
C LEU A 80 4.09 -10.30 -2.08
N ASN A 81 4.64 -11.40 -2.58
CA ASN A 81 3.97 -12.31 -3.52
C ASN A 81 2.89 -13.19 -2.85
N GLN A 82 2.72 -13.14 -1.52
CA GLN A 82 1.83 -14.04 -0.79
C GLN A 82 0.50 -13.45 -0.31
N ILE A 83 0.34 -12.12 -0.22
CA ILE A 83 -0.85 -11.54 0.42
C ILE A 83 -2.04 -11.42 -0.56
N PHE A 84 -1.77 -11.13 -1.84
CA PHE A 84 -2.82 -10.91 -2.83
C PHE A 84 -3.61 -12.17 -3.21
N ASN A 85 -3.07 -13.37 -2.98
CA ASN A 85 -3.76 -14.62 -3.33
C ASN A 85 -4.85 -15.07 -2.34
N LYS A 86 -4.99 -14.42 -1.18
CA LYS A 86 -5.88 -14.93 -0.11
C LYS A 86 -7.19 -14.16 0.08
N VAL A 87 -7.41 -13.05 -0.64
CA VAL A 87 -8.63 -12.22 -0.48
C VAL A 87 -9.70 -12.53 -1.54
N THR A 88 -9.42 -13.44 -2.47
CA THR A 88 -10.32 -13.81 -3.58
C THR A 88 -10.89 -15.23 -3.49
N THR A 89 -10.85 -15.91 -2.33
CA THR A 89 -11.52 -17.22 -2.14
C THR A 89 -12.60 -17.16 -1.08
#